data_AF-E0QTE3-F1
#
_entry.id   AF-E0QTE3-F1
#
_cell.length_a   1.000
_cell.length_b   1.000
_cell.length_c   1.000
_cell.angle_alpha   90.00
_cell.angle_beta   90.00
_cell.angle_gamma   90.00
#
_symmetry.space_group_name_H-M   'P 1'
#
loop_
_entity.id
_entity.type
_entity.pdbx_description
1 polymer ?
#
loop_
_entity_poly.entity_id
_entity_poly.type
_entity_poly.pdbx_seq_one_letter_code
_entity_poly.pdbx_strand_id
1 'polypeptide(L)'
;MIEQNLAIINVVRNRVSHHEPLFSSSRRQEVEQAHTAITHLESLLLPQLADHTDRTSRITKLLASQPGYFPSSRKTSLKIVDGSPENLASATT
;
A
#
# COMPACT_ATOMS: atom_id res chain seq x y z
N MET A 1 -0.67 5.88 19.28
CA MET A 1 -0.66 5.42 17.86
C MET A 1 0.76 5.24 17.32
N ILE A 2 1.71 6.15 17.58
CA ILE A 2 3.12 5.99 17.12
C ILE A 2 3.74 4.69 17.63
N GLU A 3 3.69 4.42 18.94
CA GLU A 3 4.24 3.19 19.55
C GLU A 3 3.69 1.90 18.92
N GLN A 4 2.39 1.88 18.59
CA GLN A 4 1.76 0.73 17.94
C GLN A 4 2.30 0.51 16.52
N ASN A 5 2.50 1.59 15.75
CA ASN A 5 3.10 1.50 14.42
C ASN A 5 4.56 1.02 14.49
N LEU A 6 5.34 1.51 15.46
CA LEU A 6 6.70 1.04 15.70
C LEU A 6 6.73 -0.43 16.11
N ALA A 7 5.78 -0.89 16.93
CA ALA A 7 5.66 -2.30 17.29
C ALA A 7 5.38 -3.20 16.07
N ILE A 8 4.45 -2.79 15.18
CA ILE A 8 4.16 -3.52 13.93
C ILE A 8 5.40 -3.62 13.05
N ILE A 9 6.12 -2.51 12.85
CA ILE A 9 7.35 -2.48 12.06
C ILE A 9 8.42 -3.40 12.67
N ASN A 10 8.54 -3.39 14.00
CA ASN A 10 9.50 -4.23 14.72
C ASN A 10 9.23 -5.72 14.56
N VAL A 11 7.97 -6.16 14.46
CA VAL A 11 7.65 -7.58 14.19
C VAL A 11 8.25 -8.02 12.86
N VAL A 12 7.98 -7.27 11.78
CA VAL A 12 8.49 -7.60 10.45
C VAL A 12 10.01 -7.49 10.42
N ARG A 13 10.61 -6.44 11.00
CA ARG A 13 12.06 -6.29 11.12
C ARG A 13 12.69 -7.49 11.84
N ASN A 14 12.13 -7.92 12.97
CA ASN A 14 12.65 -9.06 13.71
C ASN A 14 12.61 -10.34 12.87
N ARG A 15 11.55 -10.58 12.11
CA ARG A 15 11.50 -11.74 11.19
C ARG A 15 12.59 -11.69 10.12
N VAL A 16 12.84 -10.51 9.55
CA VAL A 16 13.96 -10.32 8.59
C VAL A 16 15.29 -10.67 9.25
N SER A 17 15.52 -10.22 10.49
CA SER A 17 16.74 -10.55 11.24
C SER A 17 16.90 -12.05 11.49
N HIS A 18 15.81 -12.82 11.50
CA HIS A 18 15.82 -14.28 11.65
C HIS A 18 15.71 -15.02 10.30
N HIS A 19 15.87 -14.34 9.16
CA HIS A 19 15.76 -14.89 7.81
C HIS A 19 14.42 -15.60 7.53
N GLU A 20 13.36 -15.23 8.22
CA GLU A 20 12.07 -15.86 8.00
C GLU A 20 11.41 -15.34 6.71
N PRO A 21 10.61 -16.16 6.00
CA PRO A 21 9.91 -15.72 4.80
C PRO A 21 8.87 -14.65 5.13
N LEU A 22 8.94 -13.51 4.44
CA LEU A 22 7.98 -12.40 4.59
C LEU A 22 6.77 -12.52 3.66
N PHE A 23 7.02 -13.05 2.47
CA PHE A 23 6.05 -13.10 1.38
C PHE A 23 5.39 -14.49 1.30
N SER A 24 4.87 -14.97 2.44
CA SER A 24 4.03 -16.17 2.50
C SER A 24 2.56 -15.80 2.63
N SER A 25 1.66 -16.74 2.28
CA SER A 25 0.21 -16.57 2.45
C SER A 25 -0.16 -16.20 3.89
N SER A 26 0.54 -16.75 4.88
CA SER A 26 0.30 -16.50 6.31
C SER A 26 0.79 -15.15 6.83
N ARG A 27 1.67 -14.44 6.10
CA ARG A 27 2.39 -13.26 6.62
C ARG A 27 2.22 -12.00 5.78
N ARG A 28 1.54 -12.14 4.63
CA ARG A 28 1.26 -11.05 3.71
C ARG A 28 0.63 -9.84 4.41
N GLN A 29 -0.32 -10.08 5.29
CA GLN A 29 -1.01 -9.04 6.05
C GLN A 29 -0.05 -8.30 7.00
N GLU A 30 0.90 -8.99 7.63
CA GLU A 30 1.90 -8.35 8.49
C GLU A 30 2.78 -7.38 7.68
N VAL A 31 3.20 -7.78 6.48
CA VAL A 31 4.00 -6.94 5.58
C VAL A 31 3.21 -5.73 5.07
N GLU A 32 1.95 -5.93 4.70
CA GLU A 32 1.05 -4.84 4.28
C GLU A 32 0.82 -3.83 5.41
N GLN A 33 0.58 -4.31 6.63
CA GLN A 33 0.42 -3.49 7.82
C GLN A 33 1.69 -2.72 8.17
N ALA A 34 2.86 -3.35 8.09
CA ALA A 34 4.13 -2.68 8.33
C ALA A 34 4.42 -1.61 7.28
N HIS A 35 4.14 -1.86 6.00
CA HIS A 35 4.29 -0.84 4.97
C HIS A 35 3.37 0.35 5.20
N THR A 36 2.11 0.10 5.57
CA THR A 36 1.13 1.15 5.92
C THR A 36 1.57 1.94 7.16
N ALA A 37 2.13 1.26 8.16
CA ALA A 37 2.66 1.89 9.36
C ALA A 37 3.86 2.81 9.05
N ILE A 38 4.77 2.37 8.17
CA ILE A 38 5.91 3.17 7.71
C ILE A 38 5.41 4.44 7.01
N THR A 39 4.56 4.32 6.00
CA THR A 39 4.08 5.49 5.25
C THR A 39 3.24 6.43 6.11
N HIS A 40 2.49 5.89 7.08
CA HIS A 40 1.79 6.72 8.07
C HIS A 40 2.78 7.53 8.93
N LEU A 41 3.81 6.89 9.50
CA LEU A 41 4.82 7.59 10.30
C LEU A 41 5.60 8.62 9.46
N GLU A 42 5.97 8.28 8.22
CA GLU A 42 6.59 9.21 7.28
C GLU A 42 5.69 10.42 7.03
N SER A 43 4.39 10.23 6.88
CA SER A 43 3.44 11.33 6.63
C SER A 43 3.33 12.32 7.79
N LEU A 44 3.60 11.86 9.02
CA LEU A 44 3.64 12.72 10.21
C LEU A 44 4.93 13.54 10.27
N LEU A 45 6.03 13.05 9.70
CA LEU A 45 7.33 13.72 9.70
C LEU A 45 7.46 14.67 8.50
N LEU A 46 7.18 14.15 7.31
CA LEU A 46 7.31 14.84 6.03
C LEU A 46 6.39 14.18 4.99
N PRO A 47 5.25 14.77 4.63
CA PRO A 47 4.31 14.18 3.68
C PRO A 47 4.94 13.77 2.34
N GLN A 48 5.90 14.56 1.83
CA GLN A 48 6.60 14.26 0.58
C GLN A 48 7.44 12.97 0.66
N LEU A 49 7.90 12.59 1.85
CA LEU A 49 8.59 11.31 2.07
C LEU A 49 7.63 10.14 1.91
N ALA A 50 6.45 10.22 2.52
CA ALA A 50 5.42 9.18 2.38
C ALA A 50 5.00 9.00 0.90
N ASP A 51 4.81 10.11 0.17
CA ASP A 51 4.50 10.08 -1.27
C ASP A 51 5.63 9.44 -2.08
N HIS A 52 6.88 9.78 -1.76
CA HIS A 52 8.04 9.20 -2.43
C HIS A 52 8.14 7.69 -2.15
N THR A 53 7.95 7.28 -0.90
CA THR A 53 7.98 5.86 -0.48
C THR A 53 6.87 5.06 -1.15
N ASP A 54 5.61 5.53 -1.18
CA ASP A 54 4.51 4.81 -1.85
C ASP A 54 4.75 4.69 -3.37
N ARG A 55 5.35 5.73 -4.01
CA ARG A 55 5.68 5.71 -5.44
C ARG A 55 6.84 4.77 -5.80
N THR A 56 7.85 4.66 -4.95
CA THR A 56 9.08 3.90 -5.25
C THR A 56 9.08 2.50 -4.66
N SER A 57 8.28 2.25 -3.63
CA SER A 57 8.12 0.94 -3.00
C SER A 57 7.60 -0.09 -4.00
N ARG A 58 8.23 -1.27 -3.98
CA ARG A 58 7.77 -2.44 -4.72
C ARG A 58 6.89 -3.37 -3.90
N ILE A 59 6.71 -3.09 -2.61
CA ILE A 59 5.97 -3.98 -1.68
C ILE A 59 4.56 -4.22 -2.18
N THR A 60 3.81 -3.17 -2.51
CA THR A 60 2.42 -3.31 -2.98
C THR A 60 2.32 -4.16 -4.26
N LYS A 61 3.26 -3.98 -5.19
CA LYS A 61 3.32 -4.79 -6.43
C LYS A 61 3.66 -6.24 -6.15
N LEU A 62 4.59 -6.50 -5.23
CA LEU A 62 4.98 -7.85 -4.83
C LEU A 62 3.82 -8.58 -4.13
N LEU A 63 3.13 -7.91 -3.20
CA LEU A 63 1.95 -8.47 -2.54
C LEU A 63 0.84 -8.77 -3.55
N ALA A 64 0.59 -7.85 -4.50
CA ALA A 64 -0.40 -8.02 -5.56
C ALA A 64 -0.10 -9.17 -6.53
N SER A 65 1.18 -9.45 -6.77
CA SER A 65 1.60 -10.56 -7.63
C SER A 65 1.42 -11.94 -6.98
N GLN A 66 1.11 -12.00 -5.69
CA GLN A 66 0.99 -13.27 -5.00
C GLN A 66 -0.39 -13.92 -5.23
N PRO A 67 -0.43 -15.25 -5.44
CA PRO A 67 -1.68 -15.99 -5.54
C PRO A 67 -2.58 -15.77 -4.31
N GLY A 68 -3.87 -15.49 -4.56
CA GLY A 68 -4.87 -15.27 -3.52
C GLY A 68 -4.69 -13.98 -2.72
N TYR A 69 -4.00 -12.95 -3.26
CA TYR A 69 -4.03 -11.62 -2.66
C TYR A 69 -5.30 -10.89 -3.07
N PHE A 70 -6.04 -10.47 -2.06
CA PHE A 70 -7.10 -9.49 -2.18
C PHE A 70 -6.65 -8.29 -1.34
N PRO A 71 -6.46 -7.10 -1.94
CA PRO A 71 -6.10 -5.93 -1.17
C PRO A 71 -7.16 -5.69 -0.10
N SER A 72 -6.74 -5.50 1.15
CA SER A 72 -7.67 -5.07 2.21
C SER A 72 -8.12 -3.66 1.83
N SER A 73 -9.32 -3.55 1.25
CA SER A 73 -9.94 -2.35 0.68
C SER A 73 -9.26 -1.05 1.10
N ARG A 74 -8.24 -0.59 0.34
CA ARG A 74 -7.92 0.83 0.33
C ARG A 74 -9.22 1.48 -0.12
N LYS A 75 -9.79 2.38 0.70
CA LYS A 75 -10.83 3.30 0.26
C LYS A 75 -10.21 4.21 -0.82
N THR A 76 -9.99 3.68 -2.02
CA THR A 76 -9.95 4.49 -3.22
C THR A 76 -11.34 5.09 -3.29
N SER A 77 -11.44 6.34 -2.86
CA SER A 77 -12.42 7.25 -3.41
C SER A 77 -12.10 7.37 -4.89
N LEU A 78 -12.47 6.33 -5.66
CA LEU A 78 -12.65 6.41 -7.09
C LEU A 78 -13.72 7.48 -7.22
N LYS A 79 -13.29 8.70 -7.56
CA LYS A 79 -14.17 9.61 -8.27
C LYS A 79 -14.58 8.81 -9.50
N ILE A 80 -15.78 8.22 -9.45
CA ILE A 80 -16.49 7.78 -10.63
C ILE A 80 -16.59 9.08 -11.43
N VAL A 81 -15.73 9.21 -12.45
CA VAL A 81 -15.99 10.17 -13.51
C VAL A 81 -17.28 9.67 -14.12
N ASP A 82 -18.36 10.36 -13.77
CA ASP A 82 -19.68 10.13 -14.30
C ASP A 82 -19.54 10.24 -15.83
N GLY A 83 -19.60 9.09 -16.49
CA GLY A 83 -19.51 9.00 -17.94
C GLY A 83 -20.81 9.54 -18.52
N SER A 84 -20.98 10.86 -18.47
CA SER A 84 -22.10 11.51 -19.14
C SER A 84 -21.88 11.40 -20.66
N PRO A 85 -22.85 10.86 -21.43
CA PRO A 85 -22.70 10.50 -22.84
C PRO A 85 -22.56 11.70 -23.80
N GLU A 86 -22.42 12.92 -23.28
CA GLU A 86 -22.49 14.16 -24.03
C GLU A 86 -21.16 14.62 -24.69
N ASN A 87 -20.07 13.88 -24.50
CA ASN A 87 -18.76 14.22 -25.10
C ASN A 87 -18.35 13.39 -26.34
N LEU A 88 -19.22 12.53 -26.87
CA LEU A 88 -18.91 11.72 -28.07
C LEU A 88 -19.26 12.41 -29.40
N ALA A 89 -19.81 13.64 -29.40
CA ALA A 89 -20.31 14.30 -30.60
C ALA A 89 -19.35 15.29 -31.29
N SER A 90 -18.07 15.38 -30.87
CA SER A 90 -17.13 16.38 -31.44
C SER A 90 -15.89 15.81 -32.13
N ALA A 91 -15.87 14.52 -32.46
CA ALA A 91 -14.77 13.90 -33.20
C ALA A 91 -15.29 13.13 -34.41
N THR A 92 -15.90 13.85 -35.36
CA THR A 92 -15.98 13.40 -36.76
C THR A 92 -15.94 14.65 -37.63
N THR A 93 -14.76 14.95 -38.17
CA THR A 93 -14.56 15.83 -39.32
C THR A 93 -14.02 14.96 -40.44
#